data_AF-X1U8S1-F1
#
_entry.id   AF-X1U8S1-F1
#
_cell.length_a   1.000
_cell.length_b   1.000
_cell.length_c   1.000
_cell.angle_alpha   90.00
_cell.angle_beta   90.00
_cell.angle_gamma   90.00
#
_symmetry.space_group_name_H-M   'P 1'
#
loop_
_entity.id
_entity.type
_entity.pdbx_description
1 polymer ?
#
loop_
_entity_poly.entity_id
_entity_poly.type
_entity_poly.pdbx_seq_one_letter_code
_entity_poly.pdbx_strand_id
1 'polypeptide(L)'
;IDCDVFDMGLDYTEKQLFHKIKEVKSDLIGITMMTMHHRFHYKMIEEIKNKFPTIKVVVGGPHSSTFRQKMLEDCAAIDYGIVLEGEETLVELCQGKPLQEMKGIIYRENNEIIYNGDREFIKDLNKIHFPKYRKFEMDKYLAGTFGIHTTRGCPCECTYCPIKLAIGKRFRARSPQNVVSEIEYWYAQNYKEFAMWDDNFTLLSKRVYEICDLLESKKMKDLKNKYSQWYKRR
;
A
#
# COMPACT_ATOMS: atom_id res chain seq x y z
N ILE A 1 -16.82 -7.37 5.46
CA ILE A 1 -16.43 -6.08 4.85
C ILE A 1 -16.50 -6.27 3.36
N ASP A 2 -17.47 -5.65 2.69
CA ASP A 2 -17.42 -5.52 1.23
C ASP A 2 -16.58 -4.28 0.90
N CYS A 3 -15.89 -4.29 -0.24
CA CYS A 3 -15.02 -3.19 -0.65
C CYS A 3 -15.11 -2.96 -2.14
N ASP A 4 -14.83 -1.75 -2.61
CA ASP A 4 -14.64 -1.52 -4.03
C ASP A 4 -13.36 -0.70 -4.22
N VAL A 5 -12.82 -0.71 -5.43
CA VAL A 5 -11.57 -0.03 -5.78
C VAL A 5 -11.83 0.93 -6.92
N PHE A 6 -11.28 2.14 -6.79
CA PHE A 6 -11.28 3.12 -7.85
C PHE A 6 -9.90 3.76 -7.92
N ASP A 7 -9.16 3.48 -8.99
CA ASP A 7 -7.79 3.97 -9.15
C ASP A 7 -7.77 5.25 -10.00
N MET A 8 -7.68 6.39 -9.33
CA MET A 8 -7.57 7.72 -9.96
C MET A 8 -6.33 7.86 -10.86
N GLY A 9 -5.36 6.94 -10.80
CA GLY A 9 -4.20 6.90 -11.69
C GLY A 9 -4.50 6.44 -13.12
N LEU A 10 -5.70 5.90 -13.40
CA LEU A 10 -6.13 5.45 -14.73
C LEU A 10 -6.85 6.53 -15.56
N ASP A 11 -6.43 7.80 -15.42
CA ASP A 11 -6.98 8.97 -16.11
C ASP A 11 -8.49 9.21 -15.89
N TYR A 12 -8.99 8.85 -14.70
CA TYR A 12 -10.36 9.14 -14.31
C TYR A 12 -10.58 10.59 -13.91
N THR A 13 -11.78 11.08 -14.20
CA THR A 13 -12.23 12.40 -13.75
C THR A 13 -12.89 12.35 -12.37
N GLU A 14 -12.88 13.46 -11.64
CA GLU A 14 -13.62 13.62 -10.36
C GLU A 14 -15.11 13.31 -10.51
N LYS A 15 -15.71 13.62 -11.66
CA LYS A 15 -17.12 13.29 -11.94
C LYS A 15 -17.37 11.79 -11.89
N GLN A 16 -16.45 10.99 -12.44
CA GLN A 16 -16.54 9.52 -12.42
C GLN A 16 -16.31 8.99 -11.02
N LEU A 17 -15.35 9.53 -10.26
CA LEU A 17 -15.16 9.18 -8.85
C LEU A 17 -16.45 9.40 -8.05
N PHE A 18 -17.07 10.57 -8.17
CA PHE A 18 -18.31 10.86 -7.43
C PHE A 18 -19.50 10.02 -7.89
N HIS A 19 -19.53 9.61 -9.16
CA HIS A 19 -20.53 8.67 -9.64
C HIS A 19 -20.33 7.30 -8.98
N LYS A 20 -19.10 6.80 -8.97
CA LYS A 20 -18.74 5.53 -8.32
C LYS A 20 -19.09 5.51 -6.84
N ILE A 21 -18.77 6.58 -6.10
CA ILE A 21 -19.12 6.71 -4.67
C ILE A 21 -20.64 6.58 -4.46
N LYS A 22 -21.46 7.18 -5.32
CA LYS A 22 -22.94 7.09 -5.24
C LYS A 22 -23.45 5.69 -5.57
N GLU A 23 -22.87 5.06 -6.58
CA GLU A 23 -23.26 3.73 -7.04
C GLU A 23 -22.98 2.67 -5.96
N VAL A 24 -21.78 2.69 -5.38
CA VAL A 24 -21.32 1.73 -4.36
C VAL A 24 -22.01 1.95 -3.02
N LYS A 25 -22.49 3.17 -2.74
CA LYS A 25 -23.10 3.56 -1.45
C LYS A 25 -22.16 3.29 -0.26
N SER A 26 -20.93 3.77 -0.36
CA SER A 26 -19.88 3.53 0.64
C SER A 26 -20.18 4.18 2.00
N ASP A 27 -19.96 3.43 3.09
CA ASP A 27 -19.98 3.97 4.47
C ASP A 27 -18.65 4.63 4.86
N LEU A 28 -17.56 4.14 4.25
CA LEU A 28 -16.19 4.57 4.49
C LEU A 28 -15.44 4.65 3.16
N ILE A 29 -14.71 5.74 2.95
CA ILE A 29 -13.80 5.92 1.80
C ILE A 29 -12.37 5.85 2.32
N GLY A 30 -11.60 4.88 1.80
CA GLY A 30 -10.18 4.74 2.05
C GLY A 30 -9.34 5.37 0.95
N ILE A 31 -8.38 6.22 1.31
CA ILE A 31 -7.46 6.87 0.35
C ILE A 31 -6.02 6.57 0.73
N THR A 32 -5.26 5.98 -0.20
CA THR A 32 -3.81 5.89 -0.07
C THR A 32 -3.17 7.25 -0.41
N MET A 33 -2.39 7.81 0.51
CA MET A 33 -1.78 9.12 0.35
C MET A 33 -0.27 9.01 0.17
N MET A 34 0.17 9.36 -1.04
CA MET A 34 1.56 9.65 -1.34
C MET A 34 1.90 11.11 -1.00
N THR A 35 3.05 11.35 -0.38
CA THR A 35 3.47 12.69 0.07
C THR A 35 3.53 13.69 -1.07
N MET A 36 4.02 13.27 -2.25
CA MET A 36 4.13 14.17 -3.41
C MET A 36 2.78 14.72 -3.89
N HIS A 37 1.67 14.02 -3.59
CA HIS A 37 0.32 14.38 -4.05
C HIS A 37 -0.59 14.84 -2.90
N HIS A 38 -0.07 15.06 -1.68
CA HIS A 38 -0.90 15.33 -0.50
C HIS A 38 -1.85 16.52 -0.66
N ARG A 39 -1.42 17.61 -1.30
CA ARG A 39 -2.28 18.79 -1.54
C ARG A 39 -3.47 18.47 -2.43
N PHE A 40 -3.25 17.68 -3.48
CA PHE A 40 -4.32 17.20 -4.34
C PHE A 40 -5.29 16.32 -3.55
N HIS A 41 -4.76 15.38 -2.75
CA HIS A 41 -5.58 14.52 -1.89
C HIS A 41 -6.42 15.33 -0.89
N TYR A 42 -5.86 16.35 -0.22
CA TYR A 42 -6.61 17.19 0.72
C TYR A 42 -7.79 17.89 0.03
N LYS A 43 -7.54 18.52 -1.12
CA LYS A 43 -8.59 19.16 -1.91
C LYS A 43 -9.68 18.16 -2.33
N MET A 44 -9.28 16.98 -2.81
CA MET A 44 -10.22 15.93 -3.20
C MET A 44 -11.06 15.44 -2.00
N ILE A 45 -10.46 15.31 -0.82
CA ILE A 45 -11.16 14.90 0.41
C ILE A 45 -12.17 15.96 0.83
N GLU A 46 -11.81 17.24 0.77
CA GLU A 46 -12.74 18.35 1.05
C GLU A 46 -13.93 18.33 0.08
N GLU A 47 -13.70 18.13 -1.21
CA GLU A 47 -14.76 18.01 -2.21
C GLU A 47 -15.66 16.78 -1.97
N ILE A 48 -15.07 15.64 -1.59
CA ILE A 48 -15.82 14.44 -1.17
C ILE A 48 -16.70 14.78 0.03
N LYS A 49 -16.18 15.40 1.10
CA LYS A 49 -16.95 15.76 2.29
C LYS A 49 -18.04 16.78 2.00
N ASN A 50 -17.79 17.75 1.13
CA ASN A 50 -18.80 18.73 0.71
C ASN A 50 -19.99 18.07 0.01
N LYS A 51 -19.73 17.04 -0.80
CA LYS A 51 -20.77 16.34 -1.57
C LYS A 51 -21.42 15.17 -0.81
N PHE A 52 -20.67 14.56 0.10
CA PHE A 52 -21.06 13.38 0.86
C PHE A 52 -20.69 13.55 2.35
N PRO A 53 -21.34 14.50 3.05
CA PRO A 53 -20.90 14.92 4.40
C PRO A 53 -20.97 13.81 5.45
N THR A 54 -21.84 12.82 5.24
CA THR A 54 -22.03 11.69 6.16
C THR A 54 -20.98 10.60 6.00
N ILE A 55 -20.35 10.47 4.83
CA ILE A 55 -19.37 9.41 4.58
C ILE A 55 -18.08 9.75 5.31
N LYS A 56 -17.52 8.75 6.00
CA LYS A 56 -16.25 8.89 6.70
C LYS A 56 -15.08 8.69 5.74
N VAL A 57 -14.01 9.47 5.92
CA VAL A 57 -12.79 9.34 5.13
C VAL A 57 -11.65 8.86 6.03
N VAL A 58 -11.06 7.72 5.66
CA VAL A 58 -9.81 7.23 6.25
C VAL A 58 -8.68 7.36 5.24
N VAL A 59 -7.53 7.84 5.68
CA VAL A 59 -6.33 7.92 4.86
C VAL A 59 -5.23 7.02 5.40
N GLY A 60 -4.38 6.51 4.51
CA GLY A 60 -3.22 5.70 4.85
C GLY A 60 -2.03 5.99 3.94
N GLY A 61 -0.97 5.19 4.07
CA GLY A 61 0.20 5.28 3.21
C GLY A 61 1.32 6.18 3.74
N PRO A 62 2.35 6.45 2.92
CA PRO A 62 3.58 7.10 3.36
C PRO A 62 3.36 8.51 3.93
N HIS A 63 2.44 9.29 3.37
CA HIS A 63 2.15 10.64 3.87
C HIS A 63 1.57 10.60 5.28
N SER A 64 0.55 9.75 5.48
CA SER A 64 -0.08 9.54 6.79
C SER A 64 0.95 9.11 7.84
N SER A 65 1.81 8.15 7.49
CA SER A 65 2.82 7.61 8.41
C SER A 65 3.93 8.60 8.75
N THR A 66 4.31 9.45 7.80
CA THR A 66 5.39 10.43 7.97
C THR A 66 4.93 11.65 8.76
N PHE A 67 3.74 12.19 8.47
CA PHE A 67 3.24 13.43 9.06
C PHE A 67 2.30 13.20 10.25
N ARG A 68 1.74 12.00 10.39
CA ARG A 68 0.93 11.58 11.55
C ARG A 68 -0.16 12.61 11.88
N GLN A 69 -0.21 13.10 13.12
CA GLN A 69 -1.23 14.06 13.58
C GLN A 69 -1.27 15.33 12.74
N LYS A 70 -0.11 15.77 12.23
CA LYS A 70 -0.01 16.98 11.41
C LYS A 70 -0.91 16.94 10.17
N MET A 71 -1.12 15.75 9.61
CA MET A 71 -1.99 15.58 8.45
C MET A 71 -3.48 15.85 8.78
N LEU A 72 -3.94 15.51 10.00
CA LEU A 72 -5.28 15.89 10.46
C LEU A 72 -5.33 17.37 10.87
N GLU A 73 -4.24 17.97 11.34
CA GLU A 73 -4.21 19.43 11.55
C GLU A 73 -4.35 20.18 10.22
N ASP A 74 -3.67 19.71 9.17
CA ASP A 74 -3.62 20.37 7.87
C ASP A 74 -4.89 20.16 7.04
N CYS A 75 -5.67 19.10 7.30
CA CYS A 75 -6.91 18.81 6.60
C CYS A 75 -8.02 18.33 7.55
N ALA A 76 -8.89 19.27 7.94
CA ALA A 76 -10.03 19.02 8.83
C ALA A 76 -11.04 17.99 8.26
N ALA A 77 -11.07 17.83 6.93
CA ALA A 77 -11.98 16.93 6.23
C ALA A 77 -11.66 15.43 6.37
N ILE A 78 -10.46 15.09 6.86
CA ILE A 78 -10.04 13.71 7.13
C ILE A 78 -10.64 13.25 8.45
N ASP A 79 -11.41 12.16 8.48
CA ASP A 79 -11.98 11.63 9.72
C ASP A 79 -10.98 10.75 10.48
N TYR A 80 -10.22 9.91 9.76
CA TYR A 80 -9.27 8.96 10.34
C TYR A 80 -7.95 8.90 9.55
N GLY A 81 -6.84 8.76 10.25
CA GLY A 81 -5.53 8.46 9.68
C GLY A 81 -5.02 7.10 10.17
N ILE A 82 -4.49 6.28 9.27
CA ILE A 82 -3.79 5.04 9.60
C ILE A 82 -2.31 5.22 9.31
N VAL A 83 -1.47 4.91 10.29
CA VAL A 83 0.00 5.01 10.18
C VAL A 83 0.63 3.63 10.10
N LEU A 84 1.78 3.55 9.44
CA LEU A 84 2.55 2.33 9.22
C LEU A 84 1.73 1.28 8.43
N GLU A 85 1.56 0.08 8.98
CA GLU A 85 0.83 -1.03 8.34
C GLU A 85 -0.67 -0.93 8.66
N GLY A 86 -1.49 -0.93 7.61
CA GLY A 86 -2.91 -0.66 7.73
C GLY A 86 -3.81 -1.89 7.70
N GLU A 87 -3.27 -3.08 7.43
CA GLU A 87 -4.05 -4.29 7.18
C GLU A 87 -4.97 -4.65 8.35
N GLU A 88 -4.46 -4.62 9.58
CA GLU A 88 -5.26 -4.93 10.77
C GLU A 88 -6.08 -3.72 11.23
N THR A 89 -5.47 -2.53 11.25
CA THR A 89 -6.12 -1.31 11.73
C THR A 89 -7.34 -0.93 10.90
N LEU A 90 -7.26 -1.06 9.56
CA LEU A 90 -8.38 -0.79 8.67
C LEU A 90 -9.51 -1.80 8.87
N VAL A 91 -9.18 -3.07 9.10
CA VAL A 91 -10.19 -4.11 9.37
C VAL A 91 -10.88 -3.85 10.70
N GLU A 92 -10.14 -3.53 11.75
CA GLU A 92 -10.71 -3.14 13.06
C GLU A 92 -11.63 -1.92 12.94
N LEU A 93 -11.24 -0.92 12.14
CA LEU A 93 -12.06 0.27 11.86
C LEU A 93 -13.38 -0.12 11.18
N CYS A 94 -13.30 -0.91 10.12
CA CYS A 94 -14.47 -1.37 9.36
C CYS A 94 -15.39 -2.30 10.18
N GLN A 95 -14.88 -2.94 11.22
CA GLN A 95 -15.65 -3.77 12.15
C GLN A 95 -16.30 -2.96 13.28
N GLY A 96 -16.04 -1.65 13.36
CA GLY A 96 -16.61 -0.77 14.38
C GLY A 96 -15.99 -0.99 15.76
N LYS A 97 -14.73 -1.45 15.83
CA LYS A 97 -14.02 -1.53 17.11
C LYS A 97 -13.90 -0.13 17.75
N PRO A 98 -14.01 0.00 19.08
CA PRO A 98 -13.83 1.29 19.75
C PRO A 98 -12.48 1.91 19.40
N LEU A 99 -12.49 3.18 18.97
CA LEU A 99 -11.30 3.86 18.44
C LEU A 99 -10.16 3.86 19.47
N GLN A 100 -10.46 4.10 20.74
CA GLN A 100 -9.51 4.17 21.86
C GLN A 100 -8.70 2.87 22.05
N GLU A 101 -9.21 1.73 21.58
CA GLU A 101 -8.56 0.42 21.70
C GLU A 101 -7.72 0.04 20.47
N MET A 102 -7.73 0.87 19.43
CA MET A 102 -7.07 0.58 18.16
C MET A 102 -5.68 1.21 18.12
N LYS A 103 -4.64 0.41 17.88
CA LYS A 103 -3.29 0.92 17.61
C LYS A 103 -3.12 1.28 16.13
N GLY A 104 -2.25 2.24 15.84
CA GLY A 104 -1.95 2.69 14.48
C GLY A 104 -2.98 3.64 13.87
N ILE A 105 -3.97 4.10 14.64
CA ILE A 105 -4.99 5.06 14.20
C ILE A 105 -4.77 6.45 14.81
N ILE A 106 -5.13 7.47 14.03
CA ILE A 106 -5.21 8.87 14.40
C ILE A 106 -6.62 9.34 14.07
N TYR A 107 -7.28 10.06 14.98
CA TYR A 107 -8.65 10.52 14.79
C TYR A 107 -8.91 11.81 15.57
N ARG A 108 -10.07 12.45 15.34
CA ARG A 108 -10.53 13.57 16.16
C ARG A 108 -11.66 13.18 17.10
N GLU A 109 -11.55 13.61 18.35
CA GLU A 109 -12.58 13.46 19.38
C GLU A 109 -12.57 14.75 20.22
N ASN A 110 -13.74 15.38 20.41
CA ASN A 110 -13.87 16.62 21.19
C ASN A 110 -12.91 17.77 20.76
N ASN A 111 -12.70 17.94 19.45
CA ASN A 111 -11.73 18.88 18.86
C ASN A 111 -10.25 18.60 19.14
N GLU A 112 -9.92 17.47 19.76
CA GLU A 112 -8.54 17.04 19.96
C GLU A 112 -8.16 15.94 18.95
N ILE A 113 -6.91 15.98 18.48
CA ILE A 113 -6.36 14.92 17.63
C ILE A 113 -5.71 13.87 18.52
N ILE A 114 -6.30 12.68 18.54
CA ILE A 114 -5.84 11.55 19.33
C ILE A 114 -5.04 10.60 18.46
N TYR A 115 -3.92 10.14 19.00
CA TYR A 115 -3.09 9.10 18.39
C TYR A 115 -2.79 8.02 19.43
N ASN A 116 -3.24 6.80 19.15
CA ASN A 116 -3.18 5.70 20.13
C ASN A 116 -1.83 4.98 20.19
N GLY A 117 -0.81 5.47 19.51
CA GLY A 117 0.49 4.81 19.40
C GLY A 117 0.57 3.81 18.25
N ASP A 118 1.80 3.39 17.95
CA ASP A 118 2.08 2.50 16.82
C ASP A 118 1.57 1.09 17.09
N ARG A 119 1.11 0.42 16.03
CA ARG A 119 0.83 -1.01 16.06
C ARG A 119 2.14 -1.79 15.89
N GLU A 120 2.24 -2.96 16.52
CA GLU A 120 3.33 -3.88 16.22
C GLU A 120 3.27 -4.30 14.75
N PHE A 121 4.42 -4.24 14.08
CA PHE A 121 4.56 -4.74 12.72
C PHE A 121 4.19 -6.22 12.59
N ILE A 122 3.54 -6.59 11.49
CA ILE A 122 3.25 -7.99 11.14
C ILE A 122 4.56 -8.76 11.04
N LYS A 123 4.80 -9.70 11.96
CA LYS A 123 6.09 -10.38 12.09
C LYS A 123 6.34 -11.37 10.94
N ASP A 124 5.31 -12.10 10.55
CA ASP A 124 5.39 -13.12 9.49
C ASP A 124 4.65 -12.63 8.23
N LEU A 125 5.41 -12.12 7.26
CA LEU A 125 4.85 -11.63 6.00
C LEU A 125 4.29 -12.75 5.12
N ASN A 126 4.60 -14.03 5.38
CA ASN A 126 4.02 -15.14 4.60
C ASN A 126 2.52 -15.33 4.87
N LYS A 127 2.02 -14.83 6.00
CA LYS A 127 0.59 -14.85 6.35
C LYS A 127 -0.22 -13.83 5.56
N ILE A 128 0.43 -12.84 4.95
CA ILE A 128 -0.22 -11.87 4.10
C ILE A 128 -0.34 -12.50 2.71
N HIS A 129 -1.58 -12.70 2.25
CA HIS A 129 -1.82 -13.16 0.89
C HIS A 129 -1.30 -12.11 -0.11
N PHE A 130 -0.57 -12.56 -1.13
CA PHE A 130 -0.20 -11.66 -2.21
C PHE A 130 -1.46 -11.12 -2.92
N PRO A 131 -1.48 -9.84 -3.32
CA PRO A 131 -2.65 -9.23 -3.91
C PRO A 131 -3.00 -9.94 -5.22
N LYS A 132 -4.30 -10.15 -5.46
CA LYS A 132 -4.83 -10.70 -6.72
C LYS A 132 -5.56 -9.66 -7.57
N TYR A 133 -5.64 -8.43 -7.09
CA TYR A 133 -6.20 -7.25 -7.77
C TYR A 133 -7.57 -7.48 -8.45
N ARG A 134 -8.43 -8.34 -7.89
CA ARG A 134 -9.70 -8.77 -8.54
C ARG A 134 -10.68 -7.65 -8.87
N LYS A 135 -10.66 -6.55 -8.11
CA LYS A 135 -11.54 -5.38 -8.30
C LYS A 135 -10.84 -4.23 -9.05
N PHE A 136 -9.62 -4.46 -9.55
CA PHE A 136 -8.87 -3.50 -10.34
C PHE A 136 -9.05 -3.80 -11.83
N GLU A 137 -8.99 -2.74 -12.64
CA GLU A 137 -9.07 -2.81 -14.10
C GLU A 137 -7.70 -3.12 -14.69
N MET A 138 -7.22 -4.35 -14.46
CA MET A 138 -5.85 -4.78 -14.77
C MET A 138 -5.45 -4.55 -16.23
N ASP A 139 -6.41 -4.58 -17.15
CA ASP A 139 -6.26 -4.33 -18.59
C ASP A 139 -5.89 -2.88 -18.93
N LYS A 140 -6.23 -1.91 -18.07
CA LYS A 140 -5.90 -0.49 -18.27
C LYS A 140 -4.48 -0.12 -17.82
N TYR A 141 -3.82 -0.99 -17.05
CA TYR A 141 -2.45 -0.76 -16.63
C TYR A 141 -1.48 -1.10 -17.76
N LEU A 142 -0.97 -0.07 -18.43
CA LEU A 142 -0.07 -0.21 -19.59
C LEU A 142 1.34 -0.71 -19.24
N ALA A 143 1.64 -0.90 -17.95
CA ALA A 143 2.94 -1.38 -17.51
C ALA A 143 3.09 -2.88 -17.79
N GLY A 144 3.96 -3.23 -18.75
CA GLY A 144 4.34 -4.63 -19.00
C GLY A 144 5.11 -5.28 -17.84
N THR A 145 5.54 -4.49 -16.86
CA THR A 145 6.24 -4.93 -15.64
C THR A 145 5.30 -4.96 -14.44
N PHE A 146 5.25 -6.11 -13.76
CA PHE A 146 4.49 -6.31 -12.54
C PHE A 146 5.34 -6.04 -11.29
N GLY A 147 4.89 -5.15 -10.41
CA GLY A 147 5.56 -4.82 -9.16
C GLY A 147 5.24 -5.83 -8.06
N ILE A 148 6.26 -6.32 -7.35
CA ILE A 148 6.07 -7.17 -6.17
C ILE A 148 6.85 -6.64 -4.97
N HIS A 149 6.23 -6.71 -3.79
CA HIS A 149 6.90 -6.46 -2.51
C HIS A 149 7.23 -7.79 -1.84
N THR A 150 8.52 -8.09 -1.72
CA THR A 150 9.06 -9.30 -1.11
C THR A 150 9.56 -9.06 0.32
N THR A 151 9.82 -7.80 0.67
CA THR A 151 10.29 -7.37 1.98
C THR A 151 9.59 -6.09 2.44
N ARG A 152 9.68 -5.79 3.73
CA ARG A 152 9.24 -4.52 4.33
C ARG A 152 10.29 -4.03 5.33
N GLY A 153 10.53 -2.72 5.32
CA GLY A 153 11.46 -2.06 6.22
C GLY A 153 12.92 -2.17 5.77
N CYS A 154 13.72 -1.20 6.18
CA CYS A 154 15.15 -1.13 5.86
C CYS A 154 15.93 -0.70 7.12
N PRO A 155 16.96 -1.44 7.54
CA PRO A 155 17.72 -1.12 8.76
C PRO A 155 18.78 -0.05 8.54
N CYS A 156 18.94 0.43 7.30
CA CYS A 156 19.92 1.46 6.96
C CYS A 156 19.52 2.83 7.56
N GLU A 157 20.51 3.61 7.99
CA GLU A 157 20.32 4.95 8.57
C GLU A 157 20.64 6.08 7.57
N CYS A 158 20.26 5.90 6.31
CA CYS A 158 20.49 6.92 5.29
C CYS A 158 19.84 8.25 5.69
N THR A 159 20.63 9.32 5.76
CA THR A 159 20.19 10.63 6.26
C THR A 159 19.05 11.26 5.45
N TYR A 160 18.96 10.92 4.17
CA TYR A 160 17.94 11.42 3.24
C TYR A 160 16.68 10.54 3.14
N CYS A 161 16.69 9.34 3.72
CA CYS A 161 15.65 8.35 3.45
C CYS A 161 14.49 8.43 4.46
N PRO A 162 13.24 8.64 4.01
CA PRO A 162 12.09 8.74 4.90
C PRO A 162 11.53 7.38 5.33
N ILE A 163 12.06 6.27 4.80
CA ILE A 163 11.43 4.95 4.92
C ILE A 163 11.21 4.49 6.36
N LYS A 164 12.12 4.87 7.27
CA LYS A 164 12.02 4.59 8.70
C LYS A 164 10.78 5.21 9.36
N LEU A 165 10.28 6.31 8.80
CA LEU A 165 9.06 6.99 9.27
C LEU A 165 7.81 6.33 8.67
N ALA A 166 7.91 5.77 7.47
CA ALA A 166 6.77 5.22 6.74
C ALA A 166 6.48 3.74 7.06
N ILE A 167 7.50 2.87 7.04
CA ILE A 167 7.32 1.42 7.19
C ILE A 167 8.29 0.79 8.21
N GLY A 168 9.10 1.62 8.86
CA GLY A 168 9.98 1.24 9.97
C GLY A 168 11.34 0.67 9.56
N LYS A 169 12.20 0.47 10.57
CA LYS A 169 13.59 -0.01 10.40
C LYS A 169 13.73 -1.53 10.38
N ARG A 170 12.71 -2.25 10.86
CA ARG A 170 12.77 -3.71 11.01
C ARG A 170 12.59 -4.37 9.65
N PHE A 171 13.70 -4.88 9.12
CA PHE A 171 13.66 -5.71 7.92
C PHE A 171 12.88 -7.00 8.19
N ARG A 172 11.86 -7.23 7.38
CA ARG A 172 11.03 -8.44 7.39
C ARG A 172 10.90 -8.92 5.96
N ALA A 173 11.02 -10.22 5.75
CA ALA A 173 11.03 -10.79 4.42
C ALA A 173 10.03 -11.94 4.32
N ARG A 174 9.40 -12.05 3.15
CA ARG A 174 8.70 -13.27 2.74
C ARG A 174 9.72 -14.36 2.43
N SER A 175 9.32 -15.62 2.66
CA SER A 175 10.12 -16.79 2.27
C SER A 175 10.33 -16.82 0.75
N PRO A 176 11.46 -17.36 0.26
CA PRO A 176 11.69 -17.53 -1.18
C PRO A 176 10.55 -18.26 -1.89
N GLN A 177 10.00 -19.30 -1.27
CA GLN A 177 8.88 -20.08 -1.81
C GLN A 177 7.64 -19.22 -1.99
N ASN A 178 7.29 -18.41 -0.97
CA ASN A 178 6.13 -17.54 -1.05
C ASN A 178 6.26 -16.45 -2.13
N VAL A 179 7.47 -15.92 -2.34
CA VAL A 179 7.76 -14.96 -3.43
C VAL A 179 7.61 -15.63 -4.80
N VAL A 180 8.20 -16.82 -4.97
CA VAL A 180 8.14 -17.56 -6.24
C VAL A 180 6.71 -17.98 -6.56
N SER A 181 5.90 -18.37 -5.56
CA SER A 181 4.48 -18.68 -5.77
C SER A 181 3.65 -17.50 -6.27
N GLU A 182 3.96 -16.27 -5.85
CA GLU A 182 3.31 -15.08 -6.42
C GLU A 182 3.75 -14.84 -7.86
N ILE A 183 5.04 -14.99 -8.15
CA ILE A 183 5.56 -14.85 -9.52
C ILE A 183 4.92 -15.90 -10.44
N GLU A 184 4.82 -17.16 -10.01
CA GLU A 184 4.15 -18.24 -10.76
C GLU A 184 2.67 -17.91 -11.02
N TYR A 185 1.97 -17.39 -10.00
CA TYR A 185 0.58 -16.99 -10.14
C TYR A 185 0.39 -15.93 -11.23
N TRP A 186 1.19 -14.86 -11.19
CA TRP A 186 1.09 -13.77 -12.18
C TRP A 186 1.64 -14.15 -13.54
N TYR A 187 2.65 -15.01 -13.59
CA TYR A 187 3.14 -15.59 -14.83
C TYR A 187 2.07 -16.39 -15.57
N ALA A 188 1.23 -17.15 -14.83
CA ALA A 188 0.07 -17.83 -15.40
C ALA A 188 -1.00 -16.86 -15.94
N GLN A 189 -1.00 -15.60 -15.50
CA GLN A 189 -1.83 -14.51 -16.01
C GLN A 189 -1.13 -13.68 -17.10
N ASN A 190 -0.09 -14.22 -17.72
CA ASN A 190 0.68 -13.62 -18.81
C ASN A 190 1.55 -12.40 -18.41
N TYR A 191 1.81 -12.17 -17.13
CA TYR A 191 2.84 -11.21 -16.71
C TYR A 191 4.21 -11.85 -16.80
N LYS A 192 5.08 -11.27 -17.64
CA LYS A 192 6.41 -11.83 -17.93
C LYS A 192 7.55 -11.04 -17.34
N GLU A 193 7.32 -9.79 -16.98
CA GLU A 193 8.35 -8.93 -16.41
C GLU A 193 7.97 -8.56 -14.98
N PHE A 194 8.93 -8.69 -14.06
CA PHE A 194 8.71 -8.39 -12.64
C PHE A 194 9.73 -7.38 -12.13
N ALA A 195 9.29 -6.47 -11.26
CA ALA A 195 10.12 -5.52 -10.55
C ALA A 195 9.95 -5.70 -9.04
N MET A 196 11.07 -5.78 -8.33
CA MET A 196 11.08 -5.79 -6.87
C MET A 196 10.90 -4.36 -6.38
N TRP A 197 9.79 -4.05 -5.72
CA TRP A 197 9.48 -2.72 -5.15
C TRP A 197 9.92 -2.59 -3.69
N ASP A 198 10.82 -3.47 -3.27
CA ASP A 198 11.39 -3.48 -1.94
C ASP A 198 12.28 -2.27 -1.72
N ASP A 199 12.27 -1.74 -0.48
CA ASP A 199 13.23 -0.72 -0.07
C ASP A 199 14.67 -1.23 -0.12
N ASN A 200 14.86 -2.54 0.11
CA ASN A 200 16.17 -3.19 0.05
C ASN A 200 16.06 -4.70 -0.23
N PHE A 201 15.79 -5.08 -1.48
CA PHE A 201 15.68 -6.48 -1.90
C PHE A 201 16.95 -7.30 -1.64
N THR A 202 18.13 -6.68 -1.84
CA THR A 202 19.43 -7.36 -1.84
C THR A 202 20.11 -7.45 -0.48
N LEU A 203 19.46 -6.96 0.59
CA LEU A 203 20.03 -6.94 1.94
C LEU A 203 20.48 -8.34 2.41
N LEU A 204 19.69 -9.37 2.12
CA LEU A 204 20.00 -10.75 2.46
C LEU A 204 20.37 -11.53 1.18
N SER A 205 21.64 -11.49 0.80
CA SER A 205 22.13 -12.11 -0.44
C SER A 205 21.78 -13.60 -0.56
N LYS A 206 21.94 -14.38 0.53
CA LYS A 206 21.57 -15.81 0.55
C LYS A 206 20.11 -16.04 0.15
N ARG A 207 19.19 -15.21 0.66
CA ARG A 207 17.76 -15.28 0.31
C ARG A 207 17.54 -14.96 -1.16
N VAL A 208 18.27 -14.00 -1.72
CA VAL A 208 18.17 -13.66 -3.15
C VAL A 208 18.61 -14.84 -4.01
N TYR A 209 19.73 -15.50 -3.67
CA TYR A 209 20.17 -16.70 -4.38
C TYR A 209 19.14 -17.83 -4.30
N GLU A 210 18.55 -18.09 -3.12
CA GLU A 210 17.48 -19.09 -2.98
C GLU A 210 16.26 -18.77 -3.85
N ILE A 211 15.90 -17.49 -4.03
CA ILE A 211 14.83 -17.08 -4.96
C ILE A 211 15.24 -17.38 -6.41
N CYS A 212 16.47 -17.05 -6.80
CA CYS A 212 16.98 -17.35 -8.14
C CYS A 212 16.97 -18.85 -8.45
N ASP A 213 17.50 -19.68 -7.55
CA ASP A 213 17.55 -21.13 -7.69
C ASP A 213 16.14 -21.72 -7.87
N LEU A 214 15.18 -21.25 -7.06
CA LEU A 214 13.78 -21.66 -7.19
C LEU A 214 13.18 -21.22 -8.53
N LEU A 215 13.41 -19.98 -8.98
CA LEU A 215 12.92 -19.52 -10.28
C LEU A 215 13.50 -20.33 -11.45
N GLU A 216 14.79 -20.65 -11.42
CA GLU A 216 15.44 -21.50 -12.42
C GLU A 216 14.81 -22.90 -12.45
N SER A 217 14.49 -23.47 -11.29
CA SER A 217 13.82 -24.77 -11.18
C SER A 217 12.42 -24.81 -11.81
N LYS A 218 11.73 -23.67 -11.88
CA LYS A 218 10.37 -23.56 -12.46
C LYS A 218 10.34 -23.54 -13.99
N LYS A 219 11.49 -23.38 -14.66
CA LYS A 219 11.61 -23.38 -16.13
C LYS A 219 10.70 -22.36 -16.84
N MET A 220 10.47 -21.18 -16.25
CA MET A 220 9.72 -20.07 -16.86
C MET A 220 10.56 -19.37 -17.95
N LYS A 221 10.57 -19.95 -19.16
CA LYS A 221 11.55 -19.63 -20.23
C LYS A 221 11.57 -18.18 -20.73
N ASP A 222 10.45 -17.47 -20.65
CA ASP A 222 10.27 -16.09 -21.13
C ASP A 222 10.16 -15.07 -19.99
N LEU A 223 10.49 -15.46 -18.77
CA LEU A 223 10.55 -14.57 -17.61
C LEU A 223 11.65 -13.51 -17.84
N LYS A 224 11.27 -12.24 -17.74
CA LYS A 224 12.14 -11.08 -17.83
C LYS A 224 12.27 -10.44 -16.45
N ASN A 225 13.47 -10.02 -16.10
CA ASN A 225 13.69 -9.10 -14.99
C ASN A 225 14.05 -7.74 -15.58
N LYS A 226 13.32 -6.68 -15.21
CA LYS A 226 13.57 -5.32 -15.70
C LYS A 226 15.02 -4.86 -15.50
N TYR A 227 15.67 -5.33 -14.43
CA TYR A 227 17.07 -5.02 -14.12
C TYR A 227 18.08 -5.84 -14.93
N SER A 228 17.69 -6.98 -15.52
CA SER A 228 18.57 -7.77 -16.41
C SER A 228 18.89 -7.06 -17.72
N GLN A 229 18.04 -6.09 -18.13
CA GLN A 229 18.28 -5.32 -19.35
C GLN A 229 19.42 -4.29 -19.19
N TRP A 230 19.75 -3.88 -17.96
CA TRP A 230 20.89 -3.01 -17.69
C TRP A 230 22.24 -3.73 -17.83
N TYR A 231 22.27 -5.05 -17.57
CA TYR A 231 23.49 -5.85 -17.69
C TYR A 231 23.77 -6.34 -19.11
N LYS A 232 22.82 -6.26 -20.05
CA LYS A 232 23.03 -6.60 -21.47
C LYS A 232 23.67 -5.47 -22.29
N ARG A 233 24.12 -4.40 -21.66
CA ARG A 233 24.93 -3.33 -22.26
C ARG A 233 26.30 -3.23 -21.58
N ARG A 234 27.14 -4.27 -21.74
CA ARG A 234 28.60 -4.18 -21.71
C ARG A 234 29.18 -5.25 -22.62
#